data_AF-A0A421E7T9-F1
#
_entry.id   AF-A0A421E7T9-F1
#
_cell.length_a   1.000
_cell.length_b   1.000
_cell.length_c   1.000
_cell.angle_alpha   90.00
_cell.angle_beta   90.00
_cell.angle_gamma   90.00
#
_symmetry.space_group_name_H-M   'P 1'
#
loop_
_entity.id
_entity.type
_entity.pdbx_description
1 polymer ?
#
loop_
_entity_poly.entity_id
_entity_poly.type
_entity_poly.pdbx_seq_one_letter_code
_entity_poly.pdbx_strand_id
1 'polypeptide(L)' 'MSHRSLTTALTLYRGETFTLEEAATYSGVSPSKFATALRSRGIQVRDEDHTPVDRTAN' A
#
# COMPACT_ATOMS: atom_id res chain seq x y z
N MET A 1 -18.34 -6.71 2.40
CA MET A 1 -17.01 -6.16 2.73
C MET A 1 -17.13 -5.27 3.97
N SER A 2 -16.35 -5.51 5.03
CA SER A 2 -16.44 -4.69 6.24
C SER A 2 -15.37 -3.59 6.19
N HIS A 3 -15.77 -2.32 6.30
CA HIS A 3 -14.85 -1.17 6.28
C HIS A 3 -13.73 -1.28 7.33
N ARG A 4 -13.95 -2.07 8.39
CA ARG A 4 -12.96 -2.38 9.41
C ARG A 4 -11.71 -3.05 8.86
N SER A 5 -11.84 -4.08 8.00
CA SER A 5 -10.68 -4.83 7.48
C SER A 5 -9.75 -3.96 6.63
N LEU A 6 -10.32 -3.05 5.83
CA LEU A 6 -9.55 -2.08 5.04
C LEU A 6 -8.82 -1.08 5.95
N THR A 7 -9.50 -0.58 6.98
CA THR A 7 -8.89 0.40 7.91
C THR A 7 -7.76 -0.24 8.72
N THR A 8 -7.91 -1.50 9.12
CA THR A 8 -6.84 -2.28 9.77
C THR A 8 -5.67 -2.50 8.81
N ALA A 9 -5.92 -2.96 7.58
CA ALA A 9 -4.88 -3.14 6.57
C ALA A 9 -4.07 -1.86 6.32
N LEU A 10 -4.75 -0.71 6.22
CA LEU A 10 -4.12 0.60 6.06
C LEU A 10 -3.22 0.96 7.25
N THR A 11 -3.67 0.65 8.47
CA THR A 11 -2.91 0.92 9.70
C THR A 11 -1.66 0.04 9.76
N LEU A 12 -1.79 -1.24 9.41
CA LEU A 12 -0.68 -2.20 9.38
C LEU A 12 0.35 -1.85 8.28
N TYR A 13 -0.11 -1.43 7.10
CA TYR A 13 0.76 -0.93 6.04
C TYR A 13 1.53 0.32 6.47
N ARG A 14 0.85 1.26 7.14
CA ARG A 14 1.49 2.48 7.68
C ARG A 14 2.52 2.16 8.76
N GLY A 15 2.28 1.12 9.56
CA GLY A 15 3.20 0.63 10.58
C GLY A 15 4.32 -0.25 10.05
N GLU A 16 4.52 -0.34 8.72
CA GLU A 16 5.51 -1.22 8.07
C GLU A 16 5.39 -2.69 8.49
N THR A 17 4.23 -3.09 9.03
CA THR A 17 4.01 -4.45 9.50
C THR A 17 3.65 -5.37 8.35
N PHE A 18 2.93 -4.85 7.35
CA PHE A 18 2.53 -5.56 6.13
C PHE A 18 3.00 -4.82 4.89
N THR A 19 3.41 -5.60 3.89
CA THR A 19 3.62 -5.15 2.52
C THR A 19 2.30 -4.78 1.83
N LEU A 20 2.38 -4.15 0.65
CA LEU A 20 1.19 -3.79 -0.13
C LEU A 20 0.34 -5.03 -0.44
N GLU A 21 0.98 -6.14 -0.82
CA GLU A 21 0.30 -7.40 -1.16
C GLU A 21 -0.37 -8.05 0.04
N GLU A 22 0.30 -8.09 1.20
CA GLU A 22 -0.26 -8.65 2.42
C GLU A 22 -1.45 -7.82 2.92
N ALA A 23 -1.33 -6.49 2.90
CA ALA A 23 -2.40 -5.59 3.30
C ALA A 23 -3.61 -5.69 2.35
N ALA A 24 -3.37 -5.84 1.04
CA ALA A 24 -4.41 -6.05 0.04
C ALA A 24 -5.11 -7.40 0.24
N THR A 25 -4.34 -8.47 0.43
CA THR A 25 -4.85 -9.82 0.72
C THR A 25 -5.69 -9.84 2.00
N TYR A 26 -5.20 -9.20 3.06
CA TYR A 26 -5.90 -9.06 4.33
C TYR A 26 -7.23 -8.29 4.20
N SER A 27 -7.26 -7.26 3.36
CA SER A 27 -8.46 -6.49 3.08
C SER A 27 -9.37 -7.11 2.01
N GLY A 28 -8.95 -8.22 1.39
CA GLY A 28 -9.71 -8.94 0.37
C GLY A 28 -9.79 -8.21 -0.98
N VAL A 29 -8.84 -7.33 -1.27
CA VAL A 29 -8.76 -6.58 -2.54
C VAL A 29 -7.43 -6.84 -3.22
N SER A 30 -7.36 -6.51 -4.51
CA SER A 30 -6.10 -6.59 -5.25
C SER A 30 -5.13 -5.48 -4.80
N PRO A 31 -3.80 -5.71 -4.86
CA PRO A 31 -2.78 -4.73 -4.49
C PRO A 31 -2.96 -3.37 -5.18
N SER A 32 -3.32 -3.38 -6.46
CA SER A 32 -3.55 -2.16 -7.25
C SER A 32 -4.77 -1.36 -6.76
N LYS A 33 -5.83 -2.05 -6.31
CA LYS A 33 -7.01 -1.39 -5.70
C LYS A 33 -6.66 -0.83 -4.33
N PHE A 34 -5.84 -1.56 -3.57
CA PHE A 34 -5.36 -1.09 -2.27
C PHE A 34 -4.45 0.14 -2.41
N ALA A 35 -3.53 0.14 -3.38
CA ALA A 35 -2.69 1.29 -3.76
C ALA A 35 -3.54 2.51 -4.18
N THR A 36 -4.57 2.30 -4.99
CA THR A 36 -5.51 3.36 -5.37
C THR A 36 -6.23 3.95 -4.15
N ALA A 37 -6.64 3.09 -3.20
CA ALA A 37 -7.28 3.52 -1.97
C ALA A 37 -6.32 4.30 -1.05
N LEU A 38 -5.06 3.88 -0.96
CA LEU A 38 -3.98 4.60 -0.27
C LEU A 38 -3.78 5.99 -0.86
N ARG A 39 -3.59 6.06 -2.18
CA ARG A 39 -3.40 7.33 -2.92
C ARG A 39 -4.60 8.26 -2.78
N SER A 40 -5.82 7.74 -2.87
CA SER A 40 -7.06 8.50 -2.66
C SER A 40 -7.17 9.07 -1.25
N ARG A 41 -6.47 8.48 -0.27
CA ARG A 41 -6.39 8.95 1.12
C ARG A 41 -5.15 9.80 1.41
N GLY A 42 -4.31 10.06 0.41
CA GLY A 42 -3.05 10.80 0.56
C GLY A 42 -1.93 10.00 1.23
N ILE A 43 -2.04 8.67 1.30
CA ILE A 43 -0.99 7.80 1.83
C ILE A 43 -0.08 7.38 0.68
N GLN A 44 1.22 7.62 0.84
CA GLN A 44 2.22 7.25 -0.17
C GLN A 44 2.35 5.73 -0.27
N VAL A 45 2.32 5.22 -1.50
CA VAL A 45 2.47 3.79 -1.81
C VAL A 45 3.95 3.51 -2.04
N ARG A 46 4.61 2.88 -1.06
CA ARG A 46 6.06 2.67 -1.08
C ARG A 46 6.53 1.62 -2.08
N ASP A 47 5.69 0.64 -2.41
CA ASP A 47 6.00 -0.44 -3.36
C ASP A 47 6.02 0.05 -4.82
N GLU A 48 5.16 1.02 -5.17
CA GLU A 48 5.14 1.59 -6.52
C GLU A 48 6.31 2.56 -6.76
N ASP A 49 6.84 3.16 -5.70
CA ASP A 49 8.04 4.02 -5.73
C ASP A 49 9.35 3.22 -5.76
N HIS A 50 9.29 1.88 -5.78
CA HIS A 50 10.42 1.04 -6.18
C HIS A 50 10.59 1.02 -7.71
N THR A 51 10.31 2.14 -8.39
CA THR A 51 11.14 2.48 -9.55
C THR A 51 12.57 2.48 -9.03
N PRO A 52 13.52 1.73 -9.64
CA PRO A 52 14.91 1.95 -9.34
C PRO A 52 15.15 3.42 -9.67
N VAL A 53 15.26 4.25 -8.64
CA VAL A 53 15.99 5.50 -8.72
C VAL A 53 17.40 5.06 -9.07
N ASP A 54 17.65 4.87 -10.37
CA ASP A 54 18.98 4.93 -10.93
C ASP A 54 19.44 6.37 -10.70
N ARG A 55 19.90 6.57 -9.48
CA ARG A 55 20.63 7.71 -9.01
C ARG A 55 22.09 7.41 -9.32
N THR A 56 22.40 7.35 -10.60
CA THR A 56 23.76 7.46 -11.13
C THR A 56 23.71 8.56 -12.18
N ALA A 57 23.64 9.82 -11.76
CA ALA A 57 24.81 10.65 -11.47
C ALA A 57 25.71 10.83 -12.71
N ASN A 58 25.57 12.02 -13.29
CA ASN A 58 26.52 12.77 -14.13
C ASN A 58 28.00 12.47 -13.89
#